data_AF-A0A6G3S264-F1
#
_entry.id   AF-A0A6G3S264-F1
#
_cell.length_a   1.000
_cell.length_b   1.000
_cell.length_c   1.000
_cell.angle_alpha   90.00
_cell.angle_beta   90.00
_cell.angle_gamma   90.00
#
_symmetry.space_group_name_H-M   'P 1'
#
loop_
_entity.id
_entity.type
_entity.pdbx_description
1 polymer ?
#
loop_
_entity_poly.entity_id
_entity_poly.type
_entity_poly.pdbx_seq_one_letter_code
_entity_poly.pdbx_strand_id
1 'polypeptide(L)' 'MTTGETDEVAGLLLAAGGGRRLGGRPKALLPHRGRPLVEHAVRTVRA' A
#
# COMPACT_ATOMS: atom_id res chain seq x y z
N MET A 1 15.27 -31.31 -14.85
CA MET A 1 14.60 -31.23 -13.55
C MET A 1 14.03 -29.82 -13.44
N THR A 2 12.73 -29.68 -13.67
CA THR A 2 12.00 -28.42 -13.54
C THR A 2 11.43 -28.34 -12.13
N THR A 3 11.87 -27.34 -11.38
CA THR A 3 11.16 -26.88 -10.18
C THR A 3 11.05 -25.38 -10.35
N GLY A 4 9.83 -24.91 -10.60
CA GLY A 4 9.54 -23.48 -10.71
C GLY A 4 9.70 -22.84 -9.35
N GLU A 5 10.89 -22.34 -9.07
CA GLU A 5 11.09 -21.36 -8.02
C GLU A 5 10.41 -20.08 -8.52
N THR A 6 9.26 -19.74 -7.94
CA THR A 6 8.69 -18.43 -8.16
C THR A 6 9.69 -17.42 -7.64
N ASP A 7 10.34 -16.67 -8.54
CA ASP A 7 11.23 -15.56 -8.17
C ASP A 7 10.56 -14.72 -7.08
N GLU A 8 11.26 -14.49 -5.98
CA GLU A 8 10.75 -13.68 -4.88
C GLU A 8 10.64 -12.22 -5.34
N VAL A 9 9.41 -11.75 -5.55
CA VAL A 9 9.14 -10.36 -5.96
C VAL A 9 8.75 -9.51 -4.75
N ALA A 10 9.49 -8.43 -4.52
CA ALA A 10 9.17 -7.45 -3.49
C ALA A 10 8.19 -6.37 -4.00
N GLY A 11 7.17 -6.05 -3.20
CA GLY A 11 6.27 -4.93 -3.44
C GLY A 11 6.63 -3.70 -2.58
N LEU A 12 6.66 -2.51 -3.19
CA LEU A 12 6.91 -1.23 -2.50
C LEU A 12 5.71 -0.29 -2.63
N LEU A 13 5.12 0.09 -1.50
CA LEU A 13 4.04 1.08 -1.44
C LEU A 13 4.58 2.43 -0.93
N LEU A 14 4.60 3.44 -1.79
CA LEU A 14 5.01 4.80 -1.42
C LEU A 14 3.86 5.55 -0.74
N ALA A 15 4.06 5.94 0.53
CA ALA A 15 3.04 6.60 1.35
C ALA A 15 3.52 7.92 2.01
N ALA A 16 4.58 8.54 1.51
CA ALA A 16 5.23 9.72 2.10
C ALA A 16 4.66 11.08 1.62
N GLY A 17 3.45 11.11 1.07
CA GLY A 17 2.84 12.33 0.53
C GLY A 17 2.29 13.25 1.62
N GLY A 18 2.65 14.54 1.58
CA GLY A 18 2.29 15.53 2.61
C GLY A 18 0.82 15.98 2.67
N GLY A 19 -0.10 15.36 1.92
CA GLY A 19 -1.54 15.60 2.08
C GLY A 19 -1.98 17.07 1.96
N ARG A 20 -1.34 17.89 1.11
CA ARG A 20 -1.57 19.35 1.05
C ARG A 20 -3.04 19.73 0.85
N ARG A 21 -3.75 19.02 -0.05
CA ARG A 21 -5.19 19.24 -0.30
C ARG A 21 -6.10 18.80 0.85
N LEU A 22 -5.54 18.12 1.84
CA LEU A 22 -6.20 17.66 3.07
C LEU A 22 -5.74 18.49 4.29
N GLY A 23 -5.15 19.67 4.08
CA GLY A 23 -4.63 20.51 5.16
C GLY A 23 -3.40 19.93 5.86
N GLY A 24 -2.57 19.17 5.15
CA GLY A 24 -1.37 18.54 5.73
C GLY A 24 -1.64 17.17 6.38
N ARG A 25 -2.90 16.72 6.40
CA ARG A 25 -3.25 15.41 6.98
C ARG A 25 -2.72 14.26 6.11
N PRO A 26 -2.06 13.25 6.69
CA PRO A 26 -1.50 12.14 5.93
C PRO A 26 -2.62 11.31 5.26
N LYS A 27 -2.69 11.34 3.92
CA LYS A 27 -3.73 10.62 3.14
C LYS A 27 -3.76 9.12 3.44
N ALA A 28 -2.59 8.53 3.69
CA ALA A 28 -2.41 7.11 3.96
C ALA A 28 -3.20 6.62 5.20
N LEU A 29 -3.43 7.52 6.17
CA LEU A 29 -4.11 7.20 7.43
C LEU A 29 -5.60 7.55 7.43
N LEU A 30 -6.14 8.07 6.33
CA LEU A 30 -7.56 8.37 6.26
C LEU A 30 -8.39 7.08 6.37
N PRO A 31 -9.51 7.10 7.11
CA PRO A 31 -10.42 5.96 7.18
C PRO A 31 -10.99 5.63 5.79
N HIS A 32 -10.89 4.37 5.40
CA HIS A 32 -11.48 3.77 4.23
C HIS A 32 -12.06 2.41 4.64
N ARG A 33 -13.40 2.30 4.63
CA ARG A 33 -14.11 1.07 5.03
C ARG A 33 -13.71 0.56 6.42
N GLY A 34 -13.59 1.47 7.39
CA GLY A 34 -13.25 1.15 8.78
C GLY A 34 -11.77 0.85 9.05
N ARG A 35 -10.89 0.97 8.05
CA ARG A 35 -9.44 0.77 8.18
C ARG A 35 -8.67 1.92 7.54
N PRO A 36 -7.39 2.16 7.87
CA PRO A 36 -6.55 3.12 7.16
C PRO A 36 -6.48 2.81 5.65
N LEU A 37 -6.50 3.85 4.81
CA LEU A 37 -6.40 3.73 3.35
C LEU A 37 -5.18 2.90 2.91
N VAL A 38 -4.06 3.01 3.62
CA VAL A 38 -2.83 2.26 3.33
C VAL A 38 -3.04 0.74 3.40
N GLU A 39 -3.93 0.25 4.27
CA GLU A 39 -4.22 -1.19 4.35
C GLU A 39 -4.90 -1.71 3.07
N HIS A 40 -5.76 -0.90 2.45
CA HIS A 40 -6.38 -1.27 1.18
C HIS A 40 -5.31 -1.43 0.09
N ALA A 41 -4.36 -0.50 0.02
CA ALA A 41 -3.28 -0.55 -0.97
C ALA A 41 -2.33 -1.73 -0.74
N VAL A 42 -1.99 -2.06 0.52
CA VAL A 42 -1.18 -3.24 0.83
C VAL A 42 -1.85 -4.53 0.37
N ARG A 43 -3.18 -4.65 0.52
CA ARG A 43 -3.92 -5.82 0.02
C ARG A 43 -3.85 -5.93 -1.50
N THR A 44 -3.90 -4.80 -2.22
CA THR A 44 -3.74 -4.79 -3.68
C THR A 44 -2.34 -5.20 -4.11
N VAL A 45 -1.29 -4.78 -3.40
CA VAL A 45 0.11 -5.11 -3.74
C VAL A 45 0.44 -6.59 -3.47
N ARG A 46 -0.29 -7.25 -2.59
CA ARG A 46 -0.09 -8.66 -2.21
C ARG A 46 -0.87 -9.66 -3.07
N ALA A 47 -1.87 -9.21 -3.82
CA ALA A 47 -2.73 -10.05 -4.65
C ALA A 47 -2.13 -10.23 -6.05
#